data_AF-A0A7C5LW98-F1
#
_entry.id   AF-A0A7C5LW98-F1
#
_cell.length_a   1.000
_cell.length_b   1.000
_cell.length_c   1.000
_cell.angle_alpha   90.00
_cell.angle_beta   90.00
_cell.angle_gamma   90.00
#
_symmetry.space_group_name_H-M   'P 1'
#
loop_
_entity.id
_entity.type
_entity.pdbx_description
1 polymer ?
#
loop_
_entity_poly.entity_id
_entity_poly.type
_entity_poly.pdbx_seq_one_letter_code
_entity_poly.pdbx_strand_id
1 'polypeptide(L)'
;MKRRIPFLNSAPKVAVIRLSGVIASGTRGQINDAKLGPIIDKAFAKGKPKAVALVINSPGGSPAQSSLIAARIRRLAQEKSIPVIAFVEDVAASGGYWLATAADEIVVDENSIVGSIGVVSSGFGLNEFITRHGIERRLHTAGKS
;
A
#
# COMPACT_ATOMS: atom_id res chain seq x y z
N MET A 1 -15.59 33.52 -2.22
CA MET A 1 -14.38 33.40 -3.09
C MET A 1 -13.17 33.93 -2.32
N LYS A 2 -12.12 33.12 -2.09
CA LYS A 2 -10.88 33.62 -1.45
C LYS A 2 -10.14 34.53 -2.43
N ARG A 3 -10.04 35.83 -2.12
CA ARG A 3 -9.24 36.80 -2.89
C ARG A 3 -7.78 36.36 -2.87
N ARG A 4 -7.22 36.06 -4.03
CA ARG A 4 -5.83 35.63 -4.20
C ARG A 4 -4.97 36.89 -4.30
N ILE A 5 -4.34 37.28 -3.20
CA ILE A 5 -3.45 38.45 -3.16
C ILE A 5 -2.08 38.01 -3.72
N PRO A 6 -1.62 38.56 -4.85
CA PRO A 6 -0.47 38.02 -5.60
C PRO A 6 0.87 38.12 -4.88
N PHE A 7 0.97 38.98 -3.87
CA PHE A 7 2.19 39.21 -3.06
C PHE A 7 2.17 38.53 -1.69
N LEU A 8 1.08 37.82 -1.33
CA LEU A 8 1.08 36.96 -0.15
C LEU A 8 1.40 35.52 -0.54
N ASN A 9 2.38 34.93 0.16
CA ASN A 9 2.63 33.50 0.07
C ASN A 9 1.38 32.72 0.52
N SER A 10 0.97 31.73 -0.28
CA SER A 10 -0.10 30.83 0.12
C SER A 10 0.36 29.96 1.30
N ALA A 11 -0.55 29.71 2.25
CA ALA A 11 -0.29 28.78 3.35
C ALA A 11 0.26 27.43 2.84
N PRO A 12 1.22 26.81 3.56
CA PRO A 12 1.76 25.52 3.19
C PRO A 12 0.63 24.48 3.10
N LYS A 13 0.75 23.57 2.14
CA LYS A 13 -0.24 22.51 1.92
C LYS A 13 0.40 21.16 2.13
N VAL A 14 -0.33 20.27 2.78
CA VAL A 14 0.02 18.86 2.91
C VAL A 14 -1.03 18.07 2.12
N ALA A 15 -0.59 17.19 1.23
CA ALA A 15 -1.49 16.28 0.55
C ALA A 15 -1.66 15.02 1.41
N VAL A 16 -2.89 14.56 1.60
CA VAL A 16 -3.19 13.39 2.44
C VAL A 16 -3.65 12.24 1.55
N ILE A 17 -3.03 11.07 1.71
CA ILE A 17 -3.38 9.84 1.01
C ILE A 17 -3.81 8.80 2.05
N ARG A 18 -5.07 8.36 1.99
CA ARG A 18 -5.59 7.31 2.87
C ARG A 18 -5.41 5.93 2.25
N LEU A 19 -4.76 5.05 2.98
CA LEU A 19 -4.43 3.68 2.64
C LEU A 19 -5.14 2.76 3.64
N SER A 20 -6.44 2.52 3.42
CA SER A 20 -7.29 1.74 4.33
C SER A 20 -7.79 0.46 3.67
N GLY A 21 -7.70 -0.65 4.41
CA GLY A 21 -8.19 -1.97 4.00
C GLY A 21 -7.10 -2.92 3.49
N VAL A 22 -7.54 -4.05 2.93
CA VAL A 22 -6.65 -5.11 2.41
C VAL A 22 -5.98 -4.66 1.12
N ILE A 23 -4.70 -4.97 0.98
CA ILE A 23 -3.93 -4.75 -0.24
C ILE A 23 -4.15 -5.94 -1.18
N ALA A 24 -4.76 -5.74 -2.34
CA ALA A 24 -5.04 -6.85 -3.25
C ALA A 24 -5.30 -6.38 -4.69
N SER A 25 -5.06 -7.27 -5.65
CA SER A 25 -5.38 -7.02 -7.05
C SER A 25 -6.89 -7.24 -7.25
N GLY A 26 -7.67 -6.17 -7.24
CA GLY A 26 -9.14 -6.27 -7.28
C GLY A 26 -9.84 -4.92 -7.32
N THR A 27 -11.13 -4.92 -7.65
CA THR A 27 -11.86 -3.71 -8.06
C THR A 27 -12.65 -3.00 -6.95
N ARG A 28 -12.92 -3.64 -5.80
CA ARG A 28 -13.76 -3.05 -4.74
C ARG A 28 -13.11 -3.06 -3.37
N GLY A 29 -13.12 -1.90 -2.71
CA GLY A 29 -12.72 -1.71 -1.30
C GLY A 29 -11.24 -1.88 -0.98
N GLN A 30 -10.43 -2.41 -1.90
CA GLN A 30 -9.04 -2.76 -1.66
C GLN A 30 -8.07 -1.63 -2.02
N ILE A 31 -6.90 -1.67 -1.39
CA ILE A 31 -5.72 -0.89 -1.75
C ILE A 31 -5.07 -1.57 -2.96
N ASN A 32 -4.96 -0.86 -4.08
CA ASN A 32 -4.28 -1.34 -5.30
C ASN A 32 -3.67 -0.18 -6.09
N ASP A 33 -2.63 -0.47 -6.88
CA ASP A 33 -1.87 0.53 -7.63
C ASP A 33 -2.71 1.22 -8.72
N ALA A 34 -3.57 0.49 -9.44
CA ALA A 34 -4.39 1.06 -10.49
C ALA A 34 -5.32 2.18 -9.97
N LYS A 35 -5.91 1.99 -8.78
CA LYS A 35 -6.77 2.97 -8.11
C LYS A 35 -5.96 4.11 -7.49
N LEU A 36 -4.84 3.79 -6.84
CA LEU A 36 -4.06 4.78 -6.09
C LEU A 36 -3.10 5.59 -6.97
N GLY A 37 -2.66 5.07 -8.11
CA GLY A 37 -1.69 5.73 -8.99
C GLY A 37 -2.05 7.17 -9.32
N PRO A 38 -3.24 7.44 -9.91
CA PRO A 38 -3.67 8.81 -10.20
C PRO A 38 -3.81 9.70 -8.95
N ILE A 39 -4.17 9.11 -7.80
CA ILE A 39 -4.33 9.82 -6.53
C ILE A 39 -2.96 10.25 -5.99
N ILE A 40 -1.99 9.33 -6.01
CA ILE A 40 -0.61 9.54 -5.61
C ILE A 40 0.02 10.60 -6.52
N ASP A 41 -0.06 10.43 -7.84
CA ASP A 41 0.54 11.37 -8.80
C ASP A 41 -0.01 12.81 -8.59
N LYS A 42 -1.32 12.92 -8.35
CA LYS A 42 -1.99 14.19 -8.03
C LYS A 42 -1.55 14.74 -6.67
N ALA A 43 -1.40 13.91 -5.65
CA ALA A 43 -0.94 14.34 -4.32
C ALA A 43 0.43 15.01 -4.41
N PHE A 44 1.33 14.47 -5.23
CA PHE A 44 2.67 15.02 -5.44
C PHE A 44 2.74 16.18 -6.47
N ALA A 45 1.70 16.44 -7.26
CA ALA A 45 1.72 17.49 -8.28
C ALA A 45 0.86 18.72 -7.92
N LYS A 46 -0.30 18.49 -7.33
CA LYS A 46 -1.33 19.53 -7.18
C LYS A 46 -0.98 20.51 -6.06
N GLY A 47 -0.79 21.77 -6.44
CA GLY A 47 -0.68 22.87 -5.48
C GLY A 47 0.66 22.96 -4.74
N LYS A 48 1.71 22.30 -5.25
CA LYS A 48 3.08 22.31 -4.72
C LYS A 48 3.10 22.03 -3.21
N PRO A 49 2.70 20.81 -2.79
CA PRO A 49 2.64 20.49 -1.38
C PRO A 49 4.04 20.57 -0.76
N LYS A 50 4.08 20.95 0.52
CA LYS A 50 5.31 20.94 1.32
C LYS A 50 5.63 19.55 1.87
N ALA A 51 4.62 18.68 1.97
CA ALA A 51 4.77 17.30 2.40
C ALA A 51 3.58 16.46 1.88
N VAL A 52 3.75 15.14 1.89
CA VAL A 52 2.67 14.16 1.71
C VAL A 52 2.50 13.36 3.00
N ALA A 53 1.28 13.28 3.51
CA ALA A 53 0.93 12.43 4.64
C ALA A 53 0.25 11.16 4.13
N LEU A 54 0.80 9.99 4.50
CA LEU A 54 0.16 8.70 4.30
C LEU A 54 -0.59 8.37 5.58
N VAL A 55 -1.88 8.10 5.49
CA VAL A 55 -2.69 7.62 6.63
C VAL A 55 -2.97 6.15 6.38
N ILE A 56 -2.41 5.27 7.22
CA ILE A 56 -2.36 3.83 6.99
C ILE A 56 -3.22 3.11 8.02
N ASN A 57 -4.14 2.29 7.51
CA ASN A 57 -4.96 1.37 8.29
C ASN A 57 -5.16 0.08 7.49
N SER A 58 -4.12 -0.76 7.45
CA SER A 58 -4.07 -1.96 6.61
C SER A 58 -3.41 -3.15 7.31
N PRO A 59 -4.06 -4.34 7.29
CA PRO A 59 -3.45 -5.59 7.76
C PRO A 59 -2.43 -6.17 6.75
N GLY A 60 -2.23 -5.51 5.60
CA GLY A 60 -1.38 -5.99 4.51
C GLY A 60 -2.14 -6.69 3.39
N GLY A 61 -1.46 -7.61 2.71
CA GLY A 61 -2.02 -8.37 1.59
C GLY A 61 -0.99 -8.62 0.48
N SER A 62 -1.38 -8.38 -0.77
CA SER A 62 -0.59 -8.70 -1.95
C SER A 62 0.79 -8.03 -1.92
N PRO A 63 1.89 -8.80 -1.97
CA PRO A 63 3.25 -8.24 -2.01
C PRO A 63 3.50 -7.45 -3.30
N ALA A 64 2.96 -7.91 -4.44
CA ALA A 64 3.10 -7.21 -5.71
C ALA A 64 2.45 -5.81 -5.69
N GLN A 65 1.22 -5.70 -5.18
CA GLN A 65 0.54 -4.41 -5.05
C GLN A 65 1.25 -3.50 -4.04
N SER A 66 1.71 -4.05 -2.91
CA SER A 66 2.48 -3.29 -1.91
C SER A 66 3.76 -2.70 -2.53
N SER A 67 4.51 -3.52 -3.28
CA SER A 67 5.73 -3.11 -3.96
C SER A 67 5.49 -1.98 -4.97
N LEU A 68 4.44 -2.08 -5.81
CA LEU A 68 4.15 -1.09 -6.84
C LEU A 68 3.80 0.27 -6.22
N ILE A 69 2.94 0.26 -5.20
CA ILE A 69 2.49 1.48 -4.52
C ILE A 69 3.66 2.13 -3.77
N ALA A 70 4.41 1.35 -2.98
CA ALA A 70 5.55 1.85 -2.21
C ALA A 70 6.63 2.44 -3.13
N ALA A 71 6.97 1.75 -4.22
CA ALA A 71 7.95 2.24 -5.20
C ALA A 71 7.50 3.54 -5.86
N ARG A 72 6.21 3.66 -6.21
CA ARG A 72 5.64 4.89 -6.79
C ARG A 72 5.75 6.07 -5.82
N ILE A 73 5.37 5.89 -4.56
CA ILE A 73 5.45 6.93 -3.52
C ILE A 73 6.91 7.37 -3.33
N ARG A 74 7.83 6.41 -3.13
CA ARG A 74 9.24 6.69 -2.88
C ARG A 74 9.89 7.41 -4.06
N ARG A 75 9.60 6.98 -5.29
CA ARG A 75 10.09 7.62 -6.51
C ARG A 75 9.65 9.08 -6.60
N LEU A 76 8.36 9.36 -6.44
CA LEU A 76 7.84 10.72 -6.53
C LEU A 76 8.34 11.63 -5.40
N ALA A 77 8.52 11.08 -4.21
CA ALA A 77 9.13 11.80 -3.08
C ALA A 77 10.55 12.26 -3.42
N GLN A 78 11.36 11.37 -4.02
CA GLN A 78 12.73 11.69 -4.44
C GLN A 78 12.75 12.68 -5.61
N GLU A 79 12.05 12.38 -6.71
CA GLU A 79 12.01 13.21 -7.92
C GLU A 79 11.60 14.66 -7.64
N LYS A 80 10.69 14.85 -6.67
CA LYS A 80 10.15 16.18 -6.34
C LYS A 80 10.71 16.76 -5.06
N SER A 81 11.58 16.03 -4.36
CA SER A 81 12.12 16.41 -3.05
C SER A 81 11.02 16.82 -2.07
N ILE A 82 9.92 16.06 -2.03
CA ILE A 82 8.80 16.29 -1.12
C ILE A 82 8.86 15.24 0.00
N PRO A 83 8.96 15.64 1.27
CA PRO A 83 8.98 14.72 2.40
C PRO A 83 7.65 13.98 2.53
N VAL A 84 7.72 12.71 2.90
CA VAL A 84 6.58 11.83 3.12
C VAL A 84 6.58 11.37 4.58
N ILE A 85 5.45 11.51 5.25
CA ILE A 85 5.26 11.08 6.64
C ILE A 85 4.12 10.07 6.67
N ALA A 86 4.35 8.89 7.22
CA ALA A 86 3.32 7.91 7.44
C ALA A 86 2.75 8.05 8.86
N PHE A 87 1.43 8.02 8.96
CA PHE A 87 0.67 7.98 10.19
C PHE A 87 -0.12 6.68 10.21
N VAL A 88 0.20 5.82 11.16
CA VAL A 88 -0.53 4.57 11.38
C VAL A 88 -1.73 4.87 12.28
N GLU A 89 -2.93 4.50 11.82
CA GLU A 89 -4.15 4.50 12.64
C GLU A 89 -4.15 3.18 13.46
N ASP A 90 -5.06 2.25 13.19
CA ASP A 90 -5.18 1.03 13.99
C ASP A 90 -4.12 -0.03 13.65
N VAL A 91 -3.81 -0.20 12.35
CA VAL A 91 -2.91 -1.27 11.89
C VAL A 91 -2.06 -0.86 10.68
N ALA A 92 -0.78 -1.20 10.73
CA ALA A 92 0.13 -1.23 9.58
C ALA A 92 0.98 -2.50 9.67
N ALA A 93 0.41 -3.63 9.23
CA ALA A 93 1.02 -4.95 9.31
C ALA A 93 1.36 -5.51 7.92
N SER A 94 2.40 -6.34 7.81
CA SER A 94 2.84 -7.00 6.57
C SER A 94 2.98 -6.00 5.42
N GLY A 95 2.20 -6.15 4.34
CA GLY A 95 2.17 -5.17 3.24
C GLY A 95 1.82 -3.74 3.66
N GLY A 96 1.00 -3.56 4.71
CA GLY A 96 0.69 -2.24 5.27
C GLY A 96 1.92 -1.57 5.88
N TYR A 97 2.74 -2.36 6.59
CA TYR A 97 4.05 -1.90 7.09
C TYR A 97 4.98 -1.56 5.92
N TRP A 98 4.99 -2.36 4.85
CA TRP A 98 5.76 -2.07 3.65
C TRP A 98 5.35 -0.72 3.01
N LEU A 99 4.05 -0.40 2.95
CA LEU A 99 3.61 0.94 2.51
C LEU A 99 4.12 2.05 3.45
N ALA A 100 4.15 1.82 4.76
CA ALA A 100 4.68 2.78 5.73
C ALA A 100 6.18 3.05 5.50
N THR A 101 6.96 2.03 5.16
CA THR A 101 8.41 2.19 4.86
C THR A 101 8.71 3.01 3.60
N ALA A 102 7.70 3.36 2.79
CA ALA A 102 7.89 4.29 1.68
C ALA A 102 8.03 5.75 2.15
N ALA A 103 7.65 6.05 3.40
CA ALA A 103 7.79 7.35 4.02
C ALA A 103 9.22 7.61 4.55
N ASP A 104 9.55 8.88 4.77
CA ASP A 104 10.79 9.29 5.44
C ASP A 104 10.68 9.14 6.96
N GLU A 105 9.47 9.26 7.51
CA GLU A 105 9.16 9.10 8.93
C GLU A 105 7.87 8.29 9.10
N ILE A 106 7.82 7.43 10.12
CA ILE A 106 6.64 6.63 10.48
C ILE A 106 6.24 6.98 11.91
N VAL A 107 5.05 7.54 12.05
CA VAL A 107 4.41 7.88 13.32
C VAL A 107 3.34 6.84 13.61
N VAL A 108 3.38 6.29 14.82
CA VAL A 108 2.49 5.21 15.29
C VAL A 108 1.90 5.59 16.65
N ASP A 109 0.66 5.19 16.91
CA ASP A 109 0.12 5.19 18.28
C ASP A 109 0.73 4.02 19.07
N GLU A 110 0.83 4.15 20.39
CA GLU A 110 1.31 3.08 21.27
C GLU A 110 0.46 1.80 21.17
N ASN A 111 -0.80 1.93 20.76
CA ASN A 111 -1.74 0.83 20.58
C ASN A 111 -1.87 0.35 19.13
N SER A 112 -1.20 1.01 18.17
CA SER A 112 -1.23 0.60 16.76
C SER A 112 -0.58 -0.78 16.58
N ILE A 113 -1.22 -1.66 15.82
CA ILE A 113 -0.63 -2.95 15.45
C ILE A 113 0.31 -2.74 14.27
N VAL A 114 1.61 -2.89 14.51
CA VAL A 114 2.64 -2.78 13.46
C VAL A 114 3.49 -4.04 13.36
N GLY A 115 4.21 -4.19 12.26
CA GLY A 115 5.11 -5.33 12.03
C GLY A 115 4.46 -6.41 11.18
N SER A 116 4.46 -7.67 11.64
CA SER A 116 4.09 -8.84 10.81
C SER A 116 4.93 -8.93 9.52
N ILE A 117 6.23 -8.65 9.63
CA ILE A 117 7.19 -8.68 8.52
C ILE A 117 7.43 -10.13 8.12
N GLY A 118 6.85 -10.52 6.99
CA GLY A 118 6.95 -11.87 6.46
C GLY A 118 6.07 -12.06 5.23
N VAL A 119 6.31 -13.15 4.51
CA VAL A 119 5.50 -13.56 3.36
C VAL A 119 4.98 -14.95 3.63
N VAL A 120 3.68 -15.14 3.48
CA VAL A 120 3.01 -16.43 3.63
C VAL A 120 2.36 -16.82 2.31
N SER A 121 2.53 -18.08 1.93
CA SER A 121 1.76 -18.74 0.89
C SER A 121 1.24 -20.03 1.49
N SER A 122 -0.07 -20.23 1.44
CA SER A 122 -0.72 -21.40 2.05
C SER A 122 -1.63 -22.08 1.04
N GLY A 123 -1.75 -23.39 1.18
CA GLY A 123 -2.62 -24.25 0.39
C GLY A 123 -2.92 -25.52 1.17
N PHE A 124 -3.88 -26.31 0.70
CA PHE A 124 -4.27 -27.56 1.35
C PHE A 124 -3.71 -28.76 0.59
N GLY A 125 -3.14 -29.72 1.31
CA GLY A 125 -2.81 -31.04 0.80
C GLY A 125 -3.99 -32.00 0.97
N LEU A 126 -4.47 -32.59 -0.12
CA LEU A 126 -5.55 -33.60 -0.10
C LEU A 126 -5.08 -34.97 -0.60
N ASN A 127 -3.78 -35.15 -0.85
CA ASN A 127 -3.20 -36.36 -1.45
C ASN A 127 -3.60 -37.63 -0.70
N GLU A 128 -3.49 -37.65 0.62
CA GLU A 128 -3.86 -38.84 1.40
C GLU A 128 -5.35 -39.14 1.33
N PHE A 129 -6.19 -38.11 1.41
CA PHE A 129 -7.64 -38.26 1.37
C PHE A 129 -8.09 -38.86 0.04
N ILE A 130 -7.60 -38.32 -1.08
CA ILE A 130 -7.98 -38.79 -2.41
C ILE A 130 -7.46 -40.21 -2.67
N THR A 131 -6.24 -40.54 -2.22
CA THR A 131 -5.70 -41.90 -2.32
C THR A 131 -6.55 -42.92 -1.56
N ARG A 132 -6.99 -42.61 -0.34
CA ARG A 132 -7.85 -43.50 0.46
C ARG A 132 -9.22 -43.75 -0.19
N HIS A 133 -9.71 -42.82 -1.00
CA HIS A 133 -11.01 -42.92 -1.68
C HIS A 133 -10.89 -43.37 -3.14
N GLY A 134 -9.71 -43.81 -3.59
CA GLY A 134 -9.49 -44.24 -4.97
C GLY A 134 -9.62 -43.12 -6.01
N ILE A 135 -9.50 -41.87 -5.59
CA ILE A 135 -9.57 -40.68 -6.46
C ILE A 135 -8.15 -40.35 -6.95
N GLU A 136 -7.98 -40.33 -8.27
CA GLU A 136 -6.69 -40.03 -8.91
C GLU A 136 -6.67 -38.61 -9.48
N ARG A 137 -5.68 -37.80 -9.07
CA ARG A 137 -5.44 -36.49 -9.68
C ARG A 137 -4.68 -36.67 -10.99
N ARG A 138 -5.40 -36.63 -12.13
CA ARG A 138 -4.79 -36.63 -13.46
C ARG A 138 -4.47 -35.20 -13.90
N LEU A 139 -3.19 -34.93 -14.13
CA LEU A 139 -2.70 -33.62 -14.57
C LEU A 139 -1.90 -33.80 -15.85
N HIS A 140 -2.34 -33.15 -16.93
CA HIS A 140 -1.60 -33.08 -18.19
C HIS A 140 -1.03 -31.66 -18.34
N THR A 141 0.29 -31.52 -18.29
CA THR A 141 0.98 -30.24 -18.47
C THR A 141 1.94 -30.29 -19.64
N ALA A 142 2.13 -29.14 -20.28
CA ALA A 142 3.11 -28.98 -21.36
C ALA A 142 4.57 -28.92 -20.84
N GLY A 143 4.78 -28.67 -19.55
CA GLY A 143 6.09 -28.62 -18.91
C GLY A 143 6.10 -29.37 -17.58
N LYS A 144 7.28 -29.87 -17.18
CA LYS A 144 7.48 -30.43 -15.84
C LYS A 144 7.40 -29.28 -14.82
N SER A 145 6.52 -29.45 -13.83
CA SER A 145 6.42 -28.58 -12.65
C SER A 145 7.20 -29.18 -11.49
#